data_AF-A0A7L7YPV0-F1
#
_entry.id   AF-A0A7L7YPV0-F1
#
_cell.length_a   1.000
_cell.length_b   1.000
_cell.length_c   1.000
_cell.angle_alpha   90.00
_cell.angle_beta   90.00
_cell.angle_gamma   90.00
#
_symmetry.space_group_name_H-M   'P 1'
#
loop_
_entity.id
_entity.type
_entity.pdbx_description
1 polymer ?
#
loop_
_entity_poly.entity_id
_entity_poly.type
_entity_poly.pdbx_seq_one_letter_code
_entity_poly.pdbx_strand_id
1 'polypeptide(L)'
;MLAKIWDTIGQIFSWGQDSSTGSSKKRSANQTNSQNVLPERQSRENVTILSSQTNLQFDESQIKSVLSDFEKLNFEDNKCFDKIASSYREQGKVSLFDYVILNKRKEIIDILDDKLPLKNQEEFRKRFGEYLLFRIGEGMSYGKELQNRLQSFEDRAEEVLSDFEKLNFSFKDNKCEDPSDCVNYNNGRPADPFDKIANYYRKGKDIFLFNYVVLSKQKEIMNTLDKKFTSQDQEQLKENFKKRLGRYLLRIDEGMNDAKEFLEEDDLIGFFDGCYWPDEKAGRFVNHYNNLSINITKPGKSLETSRLFTNKTERMERNKNEVERAKIYSNGKRIVTIEKNEKQQRNYSFEKSAICDMEISWDAKDESGKDLNCVVVLNVNSGQISIGKSTINGKDVELKDILELAKQNEAVLIGNKALHEVLGECLIQQALCEEKKERENIVVPDFTLNGTGVTKVVDPSLQKQ
;
A
#
# COMPACT_ATOMS: atom_id res chain seq x y z
N MET A 1 51.17 27.97 14.59
CA MET A 1 50.40 28.94 13.79
C MET A 1 49.22 28.21 13.11
N LEU A 2 48.27 27.51 13.73
CA LEU A 2 47.79 27.33 15.11
C LEU A 2 47.79 28.61 15.96
N ALA A 3 46.67 29.34 15.91
CA ALA A 3 46.01 30.12 16.97
C ALA A 3 45.12 31.20 16.34
N LYS A 4 43.92 31.40 16.94
CA LYS A 4 42.91 32.45 16.69
C LYS A 4 42.04 32.16 15.44
N ILE A 5 40.75 31.87 15.56
CA ILE A 5 39.76 32.65 16.32
C ILE A 5 38.76 31.69 16.98
N TRP A 6 38.83 31.65 18.30
CA TRP A 6 37.80 31.15 19.20
C TRP A 6 37.71 32.22 20.29
N ASP A 7 36.68 33.05 20.26
CA ASP A 7 36.11 33.76 21.41
C ASP A 7 34.96 34.67 20.96
N THR A 8 34.03 34.91 21.91
CA THR A 8 32.82 35.74 21.85
C THR A 8 31.67 35.13 21.02
N ILE A 9 30.55 34.64 21.55
CA ILE A 9 29.75 34.90 22.78
C ILE A 9 28.88 33.62 22.97
N GLY A 10 28.60 33.03 24.14
CA GLY A 10 28.57 33.56 25.49
C GLY A 10 27.11 33.69 26.00
N GLN A 11 26.64 32.67 26.72
CA GLN A 11 25.62 32.71 27.79
C GLN A 11 24.13 32.63 27.42
N ILE A 12 23.35 32.08 28.39
CA ILE A 12 21.89 31.85 28.52
C ILE A 12 21.49 30.40 28.15
N PHE A 13 21.16 29.44 29.03
CA PHE A 13 20.99 29.31 30.48
C PHE A 13 21.20 27.82 30.84
N SER A 14 21.68 27.55 32.06
CA SER A 14 21.50 26.26 32.74
C SER A 14 20.86 26.49 34.11
N TRP A 15 20.40 25.38 34.69
CA TRP A 15 19.97 25.12 36.08
C TRP A 15 18.48 25.09 36.37
N GLY A 16 18.07 23.95 36.92
CA GLY A 16 16.76 23.70 37.50
C GLY A 16 16.49 22.22 37.80
N GLN A 17 17.45 21.48 38.37
CA GLN A 17 17.11 20.33 39.22
C GLN A 17 16.83 20.90 40.61
N ASP A 18 15.67 20.59 41.19
CA ASP A 18 15.63 20.15 42.58
C ASP A 18 14.34 19.40 42.92
N SER A 19 14.55 18.36 43.70
CA SER A 19 13.62 17.44 44.32
C SER A 19 12.69 18.10 45.34
N SER A 20 11.47 17.58 45.49
CA SER A 20 10.86 17.49 46.82
C SER A 20 9.90 16.30 46.95
N THR A 21 10.06 15.64 48.09
CA THR A 21 9.32 14.52 48.66
C THR A 21 8.00 15.01 49.28
N GLY A 22 6.97 14.16 49.32
CA GLY A 22 5.72 14.52 50.01
C GLY A 22 4.61 13.48 49.94
N SER A 23 4.64 12.53 50.88
CA SER A 23 3.62 11.52 51.20
C SER A 23 2.20 12.08 51.41
N SER A 24 1.16 11.34 51.01
CA SER A 24 -0.05 11.10 51.85
C SER A 24 -1.05 10.06 51.28
N LYS A 25 -1.18 8.96 52.03
CA LYS A 25 -2.40 8.23 52.46
C LYS A 25 -3.38 7.61 51.43
N LYS A 26 -3.30 6.27 51.39
CA LYS A 26 -4.36 5.28 51.73
C LYS A 26 -5.84 5.68 51.49
N ARG A 27 -6.53 4.87 50.68
CA ARG A 27 -7.73 4.12 51.12
C ARG A 27 -7.83 2.78 50.40
N SER A 28 -8.24 1.79 51.17
CA SER A 28 -8.32 0.36 50.90
C SER A 28 -9.78 -0.08 50.73
N ALA A 29 -9.92 -1.29 50.18
CA ALA A 29 -11.05 -2.23 50.28
C ALA A 29 -12.17 -2.02 49.24
N ASN A 30 -12.63 -3.04 48.50
CA ASN A 30 -12.97 -4.39 48.94
C ASN A 30 -12.85 -5.49 47.85
N GLN A 31 -12.45 -6.68 48.30
CA GLN A 31 -12.57 -7.98 47.61
C GLN A 31 -14.03 -8.45 47.61
N THR A 32 -14.41 -9.26 46.60
CA THR A 32 -15.35 -10.39 46.83
C THR A 32 -14.91 -11.60 46.01
N ASN A 33 -14.58 -12.69 46.71
CA ASN A 33 -14.37 -14.04 46.18
C ASN A 33 -15.72 -14.70 45.88
N SER A 34 -15.74 -15.61 44.90
CA SER A 34 -16.53 -16.85 45.04
C SER A 34 -15.84 -17.99 44.31
N GLN A 35 -15.35 -18.95 45.08
CA GLN A 35 -15.02 -20.31 44.66
C GLN A 35 -16.32 -21.12 44.48
N ASN A 36 -16.30 -22.13 43.61
CA ASN A 36 -17.03 -23.39 43.81
C ASN A 36 -16.33 -24.51 43.03
N VAL A 37 -16.38 -25.72 43.60
CA VAL A 37 -15.49 -26.87 43.36
C VAL A 37 -16.32 -28.12 42.96
N LEU A 38 -15.95 -28.75 41.82
CA LEU A 38 -15.90 -30.20 41.41
C LEU A 38 -17.13 -31.15 41.56
N PRO A 39 -17.24 -32.29 40.78
CA PRO A 39 -16.19 -33.27 40.46
C PRO A 39 -16.15 -33.97 39.06
N GLU A 40 -15.07 -34.74 38.87
CA GLU A 40 -14.58 -35.52 37.71
C GLU A 40 -15.47 -36.69 37.22
N ARG A 41 -15.33 -37.04 35.92
CA ARG A 41 -15.13 -38.45 35.46
C ARG A 41 -14.50 -38.52 34.05
N GLN A 42 -13.59 -39.47 33.91
CA GLN A 42 -12.63 -39.71 32.81
C GLN A 42 -13.23 -40.33 31.54
N SER A 43 -12.68 -39.99 30.36
CA SER A 43 -12.22 -40.98 29.37
C SER A 43 -11.30 -40.34 28.32
N ARG A 44 -10.16 -41.00 28.09
CA ARG A 44 -9.04 -40.61 27.20
C ARG A 44 -9.42 -40.73 25.72
N GLU A 45 -9.09 -39.71 24.93
CA GLU A 45 -8.52 -39.82 23.58
C GLU A 45 -7.78 -38.51 23.25
N ASN A 46 -6.45 -38.61 23.21
CA ASN A 46 -5.55 -37.50 22.91
C ASN A 46 -5.57 -37.22 21.40
N VAL A 47 -6.40 -36.27 21.00
CA VAL A 47 -6.13 -35.45 19.81
C VAL A 47 -6.30 -34.01 20.28
N THR A 48 -5.18 -33.37 20.63
CA THR A 48 -5.17 -31.93 20.93
C THR A 48 -5.37 -31.18 19.62
N ILE A 49 -6.62 -31.12 19.16
CA ILE A 49 -7.07 -30.15 18.17
C ILE A 49 -6.94 -28.80 18.88
N LEU A 50 -5.85 -28.10 18.64
CA LEU A 50 -5.68 -26.69 19.05
C LEU A 50 -6.63 -25.85 18.19
N SER A 51 -7.92 -25.91 18.52
CA SER A 51 -8.92 -25.01 17.98
C SER A 51 -8.71 -23.62 18.56
N SER A 52 -8.38 -22.68 17.67
CA SER A 52 -8.94 -21.32 17.61
C SER A 52 -9.15 -20.57 18.93
N GLN A 53 -8.33 -19.54 19.16
CA GLN A 53 -8.57 -18.43 20.10
C GLN A 53 -8.78 -18.85 21.57
N THR A 54 -7.76 -19.42 22.20
CA THR A 54 -7.52 -19.12 23.62
C THR A 54 -6.52 -17.97 23.68
N ASN A 55 -6.89 -16.91 24.40
CA ASN A 55 -6.02 -15.83 24.85
C ASN A 55 -4.78 -16.42 25.55
N LEU A 56 -3.76 -16.82 24.79
CA LEU A 56 -2.41 -16.95 25.30
C LEU A 56 -1.89 -15.53 25.53
N GLN A 57 -2.41 -14.89 26.57
CA GLN A 57 -1.81 -13.68 27.13
C GLN A 57 -0.56 -14.13 27.85
N PHE A 58 0.55 -14.18 27.11
CA PHE A 58 1.86 -14.18 27.73
C PHE A 58 2.05 -12.85 28.45
N ASP A 59 2.71 -12.91 29.60
CA ASP A 59 3.03 -11.70 30.34
C ASP A 59 3.99 -10.82 29.53
N GLU A 60 3.88 -9.50 29.69
CA GLU A 60 4.69 -8.54 28.94
C GLU A 60 6.20 -8.76 29.20
N SER A 61 6.59 -9.22 30.39
CA SER A 61 7.98 -9.58 30.69
C SER A 61 8.48 -10.77 29.87
N GLN A 62 7.61 -11.75 29.59
CA GLN A 62 7.96 -12.91 28.77
C GLN A 62 8.14 -12.49 27.31
N ILE A 63 7.24 -11.65 26.79
CA ILE A 63 7.34 -11.09 25.44
C ILE A 63 8.64 -10.28 25.30
N LYS A 64 8.93 -9.39 26.26
CA LYS A 64 10.17 -8.60 26.30
C LYS A 64 11.41 -9.48 26.37
N SER A 65 11.35 -10.62 27.07
CA SER A 65 12.46 -11.58 27.10
C SER A 65 12.76 -12.13 25.71
N VAL A 66 11.73 -12.52 24.93
CA VAL A 66 11.95 -13.02 23.56
C VAL A 66 12.51 -11.92 22.65
N LEU A 67 11.96 -10.70 22.73
CA LEU A 67 12.47 -9.56 21.95
C LEU A 67 13.93 -9.25 22.32
N SER A 68 14.28 -9.30 23.61
CA SER A 68 15.67 -9.12 24.05
C SER A 68 16.61 -10.21 23.54
N ASP A 69 16.12 -11.43 23.34
CA ASP A 69 16.93 -12.48 22.70
C ASP A 69 17.20 -12.15 21.23
N PHE A 70 16.24 -11.56 20.49
CA PHE A 70 16.49 -11.01 19.15
C PHE A 70 17.51 -9.87 19.18
N GLU A 71 17.45 -8.96 20.15
CA GLU A 71 18.42 -7.86 20.31
C GLU A 71 19.85 -8.35 20.57
N LYS A 72 19.99 -9.51 21.23
CA LYS A 72 21.28 -10.14 21.60
C LYS A 72 21.81 -11.09 20.53
N LEU A 73 21.07 -11.35 19.46
CA LEU A 73 21.50 -12.24 18.41
C LEU A 73 22.82 -11.74 17.80
N ASN A 74 23.80 -12.64 17.69
CA ASN A 74 24.96 -12.39 16.86
C ASN A 74 24.57 -12.67 15.39
N PHE A 75 24.56 -11.59 14.61
CA PHE A 75 24.14 -11.58 13.20
C PHE A 75 25.28 -11.84 12.20
N GLU A 76 26.46 -12.28 12.69
CA GLU A 76 27.57 -12.73 11.84
C GLU A 76 27.27 -14.05 11.10
N ASP A 77 26.26 -14.81 11.54
CA ASP A 77 25.81 -16.06 10.91
C ASP A 77 24.39 -15.92 10.35
N ASN A 78 24.18 -16.39 9.12
CA ASN A 78 22.89 -16.39 8.42
C ASN A 78 21.86 -17.37 9.03
N LYS A 79 22.25 -18.20 10.01
CA LYS A 79 21.37 -19.11 10.75
C LYS A 79 20.82 -18.54 12.05
N CYS A 80 20.96 -17.24 12.31
CA CYS A 80 20.55 -16.61 13.57
C CYS A 80 19.07 -16.85 13.91
N PHE A 81 18.15 -16.75 12.95
CA PHE A 81 16.73 -17.08 13.15
C PHE A 81 16.53 -18.55 13.56
N ASP A 82 17.17 -19.48 12.85
CA ASP A 82 17.03 -20.92 13.14
C ASP A 82 17.56 -21.26 14.54
N LYS A 83 18.64 -20.60 14.98
CA LYS A 83 19.23 -20.78 16.31
C LYS A 83 18.27 -20.35 17.42
N ILE A 84 17.67 -19.16 17.31
CA ILE A 84 16.73 -18.69 18.33
C ILE A 84 15.46 -19.55 18.35
N ALA A 85 14.91 -19.89 17.18
CA ALA A 85 13.74 -20.77 17.09
C ALA A 85 14.00 -22.16 17.69
N SER A 86 15.18 -22.74 17.43
CA SER A 86 15.59 -24.04 18.00
C SER A 86 15.77 -23.95 19.51
N SER A 87 16.35 -22.87 20.03
CA SER A 87 16.51 -22.68 21.47
C SER A 87 15.16 -22.64 22.21
N TYR A 88 14.18 -21.92 21.68
CA TYR A 88 12.83 -21.89 22.27
C TYR A 88 12.12 -23.24 22.17
N ARG A 89 12.42 -24.03 21.13
CA ARG A 89 11.93 -25.41 21.00
C ARG A 89 12.53 -26.33 22.06
N GLU A 90 13.84 -26.30 22.24
CA GLU A 90 14.55 -27.10 23.24
C GLU A 90 14.12 -26.76 24.68
N GLN A 91 13.78 -25.49 24.92
CA GLN A 91 13.25 -25.02 26.21
C GLN A 91 11.77 -25.36 26.44
N GLY A 92 11.07 -25.96 25.47
CA GLY A 92 9.64 -26.22 25.55
C GLY A 92 8.75 -24.96 25.54
N LYS A 93 9.29 -23.82 25.05
CA LYS A 93 8.62 -22.51 25.01
C LYS A 93 8.16 -22.11 23.60
N VAL A 94 7.86 -23.11 22.75
CA VAL A 94 7.45 -22.91 21.35
C VAL A 94 6.25 -21.98 21.24
N SER A 95 5.20 -22.19 22.06
CA SER A 95 4.00 -21.36 22.02
C SER A 95 4.24 -19.88 22.33
N LEU A 96 5.20 -19.56 23.22
CA LEU A 96 5.60 -18.18 23.52
C LEU A 96 6.31 -17.57 22.31
N PHE A 97 7.26 -18.32 21.73
CA PHE A 97 7.96 -17.88 20.54
C PHE A 97 6.98 -17.62 19.39
N ASP A 98 6.05 -18.52 19.13
CA ASP A 98 5.03 -18.35 18.08
C ASP A 98 4.16 -17.13 18.28
N TYR A 99 3.73 -16.90 19.52
CA TYR A 99 2.96 -15.72 19.85
C TYR A 99 3.73 -14.45 19.52
N VAL A 100 5.01 -14.37 19.88
CA VAL A 100 5.86 -13.21 19.58
C VAL A 100 6.08 -13.08 18.06
N ILE A 101 6.44 -14.15 17.37
CA ILE A 101 6.56 -14.19 15.90
C ILE A 101 5.27 -13.75 15.19
N LEU A 102 4.09 -14.06 15.73
CA LEU A 102 2.80 -13.76 15.10
C LEU A 102 2.17 -12.43 15.54
N ASN A 103 2.62 -11.82 16.63
CA ASN A 103 1.98 -10.59 17.14
C ASN A 103 2.96 -9.43 17.31
N LYS A 104 4.27 -9.69 17.24
CA LYS A 104 5.34 -8.72 17.47
C LYS A 104 6.28 -8.56 16.28
N ARG A 105 5.75 -8.75 15.07
CA ARG A 105 6.52 -8.74 13.81
C ARG A 105 7.20 -7.42 13.55
N LYS A 106 6.46 -6.31 13.70
CA LYS A 106 7.03 -4.97 13.52
C LYS A 106 8.22 -4.77 14.45
N GLU A 107 8.09 -5.08 15.74
CA GLU A 107 9.21 -4.94 16.68
C GLU A 107 10.40 -5.85 16.30
N ILE A 108 10.17 -7.09 15.85
CA ILE A 108 11.26 -7.97 15.38
C ILE A 108 11.95 -7.41 14.14
N ILE A 109 11.18 -6.89 13.17
CA ILE A 109 11.72 -6.30 11.94
C ILE A 109 12.49 -5.02 12.24
N ASP A 110 12.02 -4.19 13.18
CA ASP A 110 12.72 -2.98 13.62
C ASP A 110 14.07 -3.33 14.28
N ILE A 111 14.10 -4.36 15.16
CA ILE A 111 15.35 -4.87 15.74
C ILE A 111 16.31 -5.36 14.64
N LEU A 112 15.78 -6.10 13.66
CA LEU A 112 16.54 -6.59 12.53
C LEU A 112 17.14 -5.44 11.71
N ASP A 113 16.32 -4.45 11.33
CA ASP A 113 16.76 -3.32 10.52
C ASP A 113 17.85 -2.50 11.21
N ASP A 114 17.78 -2.38 12.53
CA ASP A 114 18.75 -1.61 13.34
C ASP A 114 20.08 -2.33 13.58
N LYS A 115 20.09 -3.67 13.51
CA LYS A 115 21.27 -4.48 13.90
C LYS A 115 21.94 -5.20 12.73
N LEU A 116 21.20 -5.56 11.68
CA LEU A 116 21.71 -6.33 10.56
C LEU A 116 22.19 -5.42 9.42
N PRO A 117 23.38 -5.68 8.84
CA PRO A 117 23.73 -5.15 7.54
C PRO A 117 22.66 -5.54 6.51
N LEU A 118 22.31 -4.63 5.60
CA LEU A 118 21.26 -4.81 4.60
C LEU A 118 21.32 -6.16 3.86
N LYS A 119 22.53 -6.64 3.52
CA LYS A 119 22.74 -7.93 2.84
C LYS A 119 22.21 -9.14 3.64
N ASN A 120 22.21 -9.06 4.96
CA ASN A 120 21.81 -10.15 5.85
C ASN A 120 20.34 -10.04 6.27
N GLN A 121 19.72 -8.86 6.11
CA GLN A 121 18.32 -8.63 6.46
C GLN A 121 17.37 -9.52 5.63
N GLU A 122 17.61 -9.64 4.32
CA GLU A 122 16.74 -10.46 3.45
C GLU A 122 16.83 -11.97 3.76
N GLU A 123 18.01 -12.49 4.10
CA GLU A 123 18.12 -13.92 4.46
C GLU A 123 17.37 -14.20 5.77
N PHE A 124 17.38 -13.29 6.73
CA PHE A 124 16.55 -13.42 7.92
C PHE A 124 15.05 -13.34 7.58
N ARG A 125 14.60 -12.36 6.78
CA ARG A 125 13.20 -12.26 6.35
C ARG A 125 12.73 -13.52 5.65
N LYS A 126 13.60 -14.14 4.84
CA LYS A 126 13.34 -15.44 4.21
C LYS A 126 13.10 -16.54 5.23
N ARG A 127 13.97 -16.70 6.24
CA ARG A 127 13.80 -17.72 7.29
C ARG A 127 12.58 -17.47 8.15
N PHE A 128 12.32 -16.21 8.46
CA PHE A 128 11.11 -15.79 9.15
C PHE A 128 9.86 -16.14 8.33
N GLY A 129 9.83 -15.84 7.02
CA GLY A 129 8.69 -16.13 6.16
C GLY A 129 8.42 -17.63 6.01
N GLU A 130 9.49 -18.44 5.94
CA GLU A 130 9.43 -19.91 5.96
C GLU A 130 8.78 -20.42 7.26
N TYR A 131 9.26 -19.92 8.40
CA TYR A 131 8.71 -20.28 9.72
C TYR A 131 7.25 -19.87 9.87
N LEU A 132 6.93 -18.65 9.45
CA LEU A 132 5.59 -18.09 9.52
C LEU A 132 4.58 -18.97 8.76
N LEU A 133 4.89 -19.30 7.50
CA LEU A 133 3.99 -20.10 6.69
C LEU A 133 3.85 -21.53 7.23
N PHE A 134 4.93 -22.11 7.75
CA PHE A 134 4.87 -23.41 8.42
C PHE A 134 3.86 -23.39 9.59
N ARG A 135 3.90 -22.37 10.45
CA ARG A 135 2.96 -22.25 11.58
C ARG A 135 1.52 -21.95 11.14
N ILE A 136 1.32 -21.17 10.09
CA ILE A 136 0.00 -20.97 9.49
C ILE A 136 -0.56 -22.31 8.97
N GLY A 137 0.28 -23.13 8.35
CA GLY A 137 -0.09 -24.49 7.90
C GLY A 137 -0.55 -25.41 9.04
N GLU A 138 -0.03 -25.21 10.26
CA GLU A 138 -0.48 -25.90 11.48
C GLU A 138 -1.78 -25.32 12.07
N GLY A 139 -2.41 -24.34 11.40
CA GLY A 139 -3.70 -23.76 11.80
C GLY A 139 -3.61 -22.49 12.65
N MET A 140 -2.43 -21.87 12.75
CA MET A 140 -2.28 -20.59 13.46
C MET A 140 -2.87 -19.41 12.67
N SER A 141 -3.51 -18.48 13.38
CA SER A 141 -4.05 -17.25 12.80
C SER A 141 -2.92 -16.24 12.53
N TYR A 142 -2.97 -15.59 11.37
CA TYR A 142 -2.01 -14.56 10.97
C TYR A 142 -2.72 -13.28 10.53
N GLY A 143 -2.14 -12.13 10.83
CA GLY A 143 -2.51 -10.86 10.18
C GLY A 143 -3.94 -10.35 10.41
N LYS A 144 -4.65 -10.76 11.47
CA LYS A 144 -6.07 -10.41 11.69
C LYS A 144 -6.37 -8.90 11.60
N GLU A 145 -5.49 -8.05 12.13
CA GLU A 145 -5.64 -6.59 11.99
C GLU A 145 -5.59 -6.16 10.52
N LEU A 146 -4.65 -6.69 9.73
CA LEU A 146 -4.52 -6.38 8.31
C LEU A 146 -5.68 -6.94 7.48
N GLN A 147 -6.13 -8.15 7.80
CA GLN A 147 -7.31 -8.75 7.20
C GLN A 147 -8.54 -7.85 7.40
N ASN A 148 -8.76 -7.38 8.63
CA ASN A 148 -9.87 -6.48 8.94
C ASN A 148 -9.81 -5.17 8.14
N ARG A 149 -8.61 -4.61 7.92
CA ARG A 149 -8.44 -3.41 7.08
C ARG A 149 -8.83 -3.65 5.62
N LEU A 150 -8.69 -4.87 5.14
CA LEU A 150 -9.02 -5.27 3.77
C LEU A 150 -10.38 -5.99 3.66
N GLN A 151 -11.18 -6.04 4.72
CA GLN A 151 -12.42 -6.82 4.76
C GLN A 151 -13.42 -6.42 3.67
N SER A 152 -13.36 -5.17 3.18
CA SER A 152 -14.20 -4.68 2.08
C SER A 152 -14.03 -5.44 0.76
N PHE A 153 -13.02 -6.31 0.64
CA PHE A 153 -12.73 -7.11 -0.54
C PHE A 153 -13.19 -8.57 -0.43
N GLU A 154 -13.81 -8.97 0.69
CA GLU A 154 -14.21 -10.36 0.96
C GLU A 154 -15.17 -10.94 -0.10
N ASP A 155 -16.13 -10.14 -0.54
CA ASP A 155 -17.17 -10.54 -1.51
C ASP A 155 -16.59 -10.95 -2.87
N ARG A 156 -15.39 -10.48 -3.20
CA ARG A 156 -14.69 -10.74 -4.46
C ARG A 156 -13.54 -11.73 -4.32
N ALA A 157 -13.35 -12.34 -3.15
CA ALA A 157 -12.25 -13.26 -2.88
C ALA A 157 -12.17 -14.43 -3.87
N GLU A 158 -13.33 -14.93 -4.30
CA GLU A 158 -13.44 -16.04 -5.26
C GLU A 158 -12.85 -15.71 -6.64
N GLU A 159 -12.79 -14.43 -7.03
CA GLU A 159 -12.11 -14.00 -8.28
C GLU A 159 -10.64 -14.45 -8.26
N VAL A 160 -9.94 -14.20 -7.15
CA VAL A 160 -8.52 -14.53 -6.99
C VAL A 160 -8.31 -16.02 -6.78
N LEU A 161 -9.17 -16.68 -5.98
CA LEU A 161 -9.09 -18.12 -5.76
C LEU A 161 -9.26 -18.89 -7.08
N SER A 162 -10.20 -18.48 -7.93
CA SER A 162 -10.35 -19.05 -9.27
C SER A 162 -9.11 -18.85 -10.15
N ASP A 163 -8.41 -17.74 -10.02
CA ASP A 163 -7.14 -17.52 -10.73
C ASP A 163 -6.03 -18.44 -10.22
N PHE A 164 -5.95 -18.70 -8.91
CA PHE A 164 -5.05 -19.74 -8.36
C PHE A 164 -5.37 -21.14 -8.92
N GLU A 165 -6.65 -21.47 -9.08
CA GLU A 165 -7.07 -22.74 -9.69
C GLU A 165 -6.70 -22.84 -11.18
N LYS A 166 -6.58 -21.72 -11.89
CA LYS A 166 -6.19 -21.67 -13.30
C LYS A 166 -4.68 -21.63 -13.51
N LEU A 167 -3.88 -21.44 -12.45
CA LEU A 167 -2.43 -21.38 -12.60
C LEU A 167 -1.86 -22.66 -13.23
N ASN A 168 -0.98 -22.47 -14.19
CA ASN A 168 -0.26 -23.56 -14.86
C ASN A 168 1.07 -23.82 -14.16
N PHE A 169 1.24 -25.05 -13.68
CA PHE A 169 2.40 -25.52 -12.93
C PHE A 169 3.33 -26.43 -13.75
N SER A 170 3.24 -26.42 -15.08
CA SER A 170 4.13 -27.17 -15.98
C SER A 170 5.62 -26.87 -15.70
N PHE A 171 6.43 -27.92 -15.47
CA PHE A 171 7.84 -27.79 -15.06
C PHE A 171 8.71 -27.06 -16.10
N LYS A 172 8.34 -27.13 -17.38
CA LYS A 172 9.07 -26.52 -18.51
C LYS A 172 9.05 -24.99 -18.47
N ASP A 173 8.02 -24.40 -17.87
CA ASP A 173 7.76 -22.94 -17.90
C ASP A 173 7.95 -22.26 -16.53
N ASN A 174 8.37 -23.03 -15.52
CA ASN A 174 8.37 -22.65 -14.10
C ASN A 174 9.71 -22.93 -13.39
N LYS A 175 10.81 -23.15 -14.13
CA LYS A 175 12.15 -23.22 -13.52
C LYS A 175 12.55 -21.84 -13.02
N CYS A 176 12.38 -21.60 -11.73
CA CYS A 176 12.92 -20.43 -11.07
C CYS A 176 14.45 -20.61 -10.95
N GLU A 177 15.21 -19.93 -11.80
CA GLU A 177 16.67 -19.86 -11.71
C GLU A 177 17.15 -18.70 -10.85
N ASP A 178 16.23 -17.93 -10.26
CA ASP A 178 16.55 -16.69 -9.58
C ASP A 178 16.66 -16.86 -8.05
N PRO A 179 17.89 -16.91 -7.49
CA PRO A 179 18.11 -16.93 -6.05
C PRO A 179 17.88 -15.55 -5.39
N SER A 180 17.68 -14.49 -6.17
CA SER A 180 17.81 -13.09 -5.75
C SER A 180 16.58 -12.48 -5.06
N ASP A 181 15.64 -13.27 -4.55
CA ASP A 181 14.54 -12.79 -3.68
C ASP A 181 13.61 -11.69 -4.24
N CYS A 182 13.83 -11.27 -5.48
CA CYS A 182 12.84 -10.56 -6.27
C CYS A 182 11.78 -11.60 -6.64
N VAL A 183 10.50 -11.30 -6.41
CA VAL A 183 9.44 -11.90 -7.24
C VAL A 183 9.91 -11.66 -8.66
N ASN A 184 10.08 -12.70 -9.49
CA ASN A 184 10.68 -12.48 -10.80
C ASN A 184 9.72 -11.60 -11.64
N TYR A 185 10.03 -10.30 -11.70
CA TYR A 185 9.17 -9.26 -12.25
C TYR A 185 9.28 -9.13 -13.78
N ASN A 186 10.05 -10.00 -14.45
CA ASN A 186 10.49 -9.83 -15.85
C ASN A 186 9.59 -10.46 -16.93
N ASN A 187 9.04 -9.60 -17.79
CA ASN A 187 9.29 -9.51 -19.24
C ASN A 187 9.92 -10.72 -19.97
N GLY A 188 9.33 -11.92 -19.86
CA GLY A 188 9.69 -13.08 -20.68
C GLY A 188 10.72 -14.06 -20.09
N ARG A 189 11.06 -13.97 -18.79
CA ARG A 189 11.85 -15.01 -18.10
C ARG A 189 10.92 -16.03 -17.41
N PRO A 190 11.35 -17.29 -17.23
CA PRO A 190 10.62 -18.24 -16.39
C PRO A 190 10.42 -17.68 -14.98
N ALA A 191 9.18 -17.58 -14.54
CA ALA A 191 8.80 -17.07 -13.23
C ALA A 191 8.08 -18.17 -12.44
N ASP A 192 8.22 -18.14 -11.12
CA ASP A 192 7.43 -19.01 -10.24
C ASP A 192 5.92 -18.73 -10.46
N PRO A 193 5.05 -19.75 -10.38
CA PRO A 193 3.61 -19.56 -10.50
C PRO A 193 3.03 -18.52 -9.52
N PHE A 194 3.57 -18.41 -8.31
CA PHE A 194 3.20 -17.37 -7.36
C PHE A 194 3.56 -15.97 -7.90
N ASP A 195 4.77 -15.82 -8.41
CA ASP A 195 5.24 -14.56 -8.97
C ASP A 195 4.38 -14.12 -10.17
N LYS A 196 3.93 -15.08 -10.99
CA LYS A 196 3.03 -14.81 -12.13
C LYS A 196 1.69 -14.23 -11.68
N ILE A 197 1.04 -14.84 -10.69
CA ILE A 197 -0.26 -14.34 -10.21
C ILE A 197 -0.10 -13.01 -9.48
N ALA A 198 0.91 -12.85 -8.63
CA ALA A 198 1.17 -11.58 -7.96
C ALA A 198 1.40 -10.44 -8.98
N ASN A 199 2.16 -10.71 -10.04
CA ASN A 199 2.37 -9.75 -11.14
C ASN A 199 1.12 -9.41 -11.93
N TYR A 200 0.28 -10.41 -12.20
CA TYR A 200 -1.00 -10.20 -12.87
C TYR A 200 -1.86 -9.19 -12.12
N TYR A 201 -1.95 -9.36 -10.79
CA TYR A 201 -2.69 -8.43 -9.94
C TYR A 201 -2.03 -7.06 -9.81
N ARG A 202 -0.71 -7.01 -9.65
CA ARG A 202 0.06 -5.76 -9.54
C ARG A 202 -0.02 -4.87 -10.79
N LYS A 203 -0.02 -5.45 -11.99
CA LYS A 203 0.03 -4.70 -13.25
C LYS A 203 -1.34 -4.26 -13.76
N GLY A 204 -2.34 -5.13 -13.64
CA GLY A 204 -3.61 -4.95 -14.36
C GLY A 204 -4.88 -5.32 -13.61
N LYS A 205 -4.80 -5.73 -12.34
CA LYS A 205 -5.99 -5.99 -11.50
C LYS A 205 -5.87 -5.30 -10.13
N ASP A 206 -6.74 -5.71 -9.23
CA ASP A 206 -6.90 -5.14 -7.91
C ASP A 206 -5.90 -5.76 -6.92
N ILE A 207 -4.79 -5.05 -6.69
CA ILE A 207 -3.73 -5.52 -5.78
C ILE A 207 -4.21 -5.62 -4.32
N PHE A 208 -5.20 -4.82 -3.91
CA PHE A 208 -5.72 -4.85 -2.55
C PHE A 208 -6.60 -6.08 -2.32
N LEU A 209 -7.41 -6.46 -3.32
CA LEU A 209 -8.11 -7.74 -3.35
C LEU A 209 -7.14 -8.93 -3.31
N PHE A 210 -6.05 -8.88 -4.10
CA PHE A 210 -5.03 -9.93 -4.05
C PHE A 210 -4.41 -10.06 -2.66
N ASN A 211 -4.01 -8.94 -2.06
CA ASN A 211 -3.46 -8.90 -0.71
C ASN A 211 -4.47 -9.44 0.32
N TYR A 212 -5.76 -9.12 0.20
CA TYR A 212 -6.81 -9.66 1.06
C TYR A 212 -6.84 -11.20 0.99
N VAL A 213 -6.89 -11.76 -0.22
CA VAL A 213 -7.00 -13.22 -0.42
C VAL A 213 -5.75 -13.93 0.08
N VAL A 214 -4.57 -13.40 -0.23
CA VAL A 214 -3.31 -13.96 0.28
C VAL A 214 -3.27 -13.90 1.81
N LEU A 215 -3.77 -12.83 2.43
CA LEU A 215 -3.81 -12.68 3.89
C LEU A 215 -4.91 -13.47 4.59
N SER A 216 -6.03 -13.76 3.93
CA SER A 216 -7.25 -14.27 4.61
C SER A 216 -7.66 -15.67 4.16
N LYS A 217 -7.16 -16.14 3.01
CA LYS A 217 -7.57 -17.39 2.37
C LYS A 217 -6.38 -18.32 2.14
N GLN A 218 -5.37 -18.30 3.02
CA GLN A 218 -4.18 -19.13 2.87
C GLN A 218 -4.53 -20.62 2.81
N LYS A 219 -5.48 -21.08 3.63
CA LYS A 219 -5.88 -22.49 3.67
C LYS A 219 -6.45 -22.93 2.32
N GLU A 220 -7.28 -22.10 1.71
CA GLU A 220 -7.87 -22.32 0.40
C GLU A 220 -6.81 -22.33 -0.70
N ILE A 221 -5.88 -21.36 -0.67
CA ILE A 221 -4.72 -21.34 -1.57
C ILE A 221 -3.92 -22.65 -1.42
N MET A 222 -3.59 -23.06 -0.19
CA MET A 222 -2.83 -24.27 0.08
C MET A 222 -3.56 -25.53 -0.40
N ASN A 223 -4.87 -25.63 -0.16
CA ASN A 223 -5.70 -26.73 -0.67
C ASN A 223 -5.67 -26.81 -2.20
N THR A 224 -5.68 -25.67 -2.89
CA THR A 224 -5.56 -25.62 -4.36
C THR A 224 -4.20 -26.14 -4.81
N LEU A 225 -3.12 -25.81 -4.11
CA LEU A 225 -1.78 -26.35 -4.41
C LEU A 225 -1.72 -27.85 -4.16
N ASP A 226 -2.27 -28.34 -3.04
CA ASP A 226 -2.30 -29.76 -2.69
C ASP A 226 -3.03 -30.60 -3.73
N LYS A 227 -4.12 -30.08 -4.30
CA LYS A 227 -4.86 -30.75 -5.39
C LYS A 227 -4.09 -30.78 -6.71
N LYS A 228 -3.24 -29.78 -6.97
CA LYS A 228 -2.50 -29.64 -8.23
C LYS A 228 -1.16 -30.37 -8.25
N PHE A 229 -0.51 -30.48 -7.10
CA PHE A 229 0.79 -31.13 -6.95
C PHE A 229 0.62 -32.52 -6.34
N THR A 230 0.38 -33.51 -7.20
CA THR A 230 0.04 -34.88 -6.78
C THR A 230 1.20 -35.87 -6.94
N SER A 231 2.32 -35.48 -7.56
CA SER A 231 3.48 -36.34 -7.75
C SER A 231 4.70 -35.85 -6.95
N GLN A 232 5.56 -36.80 -6.57
CA GLN A 232 6.76 -36.52 -5.79
C GLN A 232 7.75 -35.59 -6.51
N ASP A 233 7.80 -35.65 -7.84
CA ASP A 233 8.63 -34.76 -8.68
C ASP A 233 8.18 -33.29 -8.66
N GLN A 234 6.96 -33.03 -8.18
CA GLN A 234 6.40 -31.68 -8.06
C GLN A 234 6.51 -31.09 -6.65
N GLU A 235 6.96 -31.86 -5.66
CA GLU A 235 7.06 -31.39 -4.28
C GLU A 235 8.04 -30.21 -4.15
N GLN A 236 9.11 -30.20 -4.95
CA GLN A 236 10.06 -29.09 -4.99
C GLN A 236 9.41 -27.78 -5.48
N LEU A 237 8.50 -27.86 -6.47
CA LEU A 237 7.77 -26.68 -6.97
C LEU A 237 6.80 -26.17 -5.91
N LYS A 238 6.09 -27.08 -5.25
CA LYS A 238 5.18 -26.76 -4.15
C LYS A 238 5.91 -26.08 -3.00
N GLU A 239 7.06 -26.60 -2.62
CA GLU A 239 7.90 -26.03 -1.55
C GLU A 239 8.45 -24.66 -1.93
N ASN A 240 8.84 -24.45 -3.19
CA ASN A 240 9.25 -23.14 -3.67
C ASN A 240 8.10 -22.12 -3.66
N PHE A 241 6.90 -22.54 -4.08
CA PHE A 241 5.70 -21.70 -4.03
C PHE A 241 5.40 -21.28 -2.58
N LYS A 242 5.41 -22.23 -1.64
CA LYS A 242 5.23 -21.95 -0.21
C LYS A 242 6.26 -20.92 0.28
N LYS A 243 7.54 -21.13 -0.01
CA LYS A 243 8.59 -20.17 0.37
C LYS A 243 8.32 -18.76 -0.17
N ARG A 244 7.86 -18.63 -1.42
CA ARG A 244 7.48 -17.35 -2.04
C ARG A 244 6.27 -16.71 -1.36
N LEU A 245 5.21 -17.49 -1.10
CA LEU A 245 4.01 -17.05 -0.40
C LEU A 245 4.34 -16.53 1.01
N GLY A 246 5.13 -17.26 1.80
CA GLY A 246 5.54 -16.88 3.15
C GLY A 246 6.30 -15.55 3.20
N ARG A 247 7.21 -15.33 2.23
CA ARG A 247 7.92 -14.05 2.09
C ARG A 247 7.01 -12.91 1.67
N TYR A 248 6.09 -13.16 0.75
CA TYR A 248 5.14 -12.15 0.30
C TYR A 248 4.19 -11.71 1.43
N LEU A 249 3.77 -12.64 2.29
CA LEU A 249 2.97 -12.31 3.49
C LEU A 249 3.69 -11.32 4.40
N LEU A 250 4.97 -11.57 4.72
CA LEU A 250 5.78 -10.64 5.51
C LEU A 250 5.89 -9.27 4.83
N ARG A 251 6.13 -9.24 3.52
CA ARG A 251 6.23 -7.97 2.77
C ARG A 251 4.93 -7.18 2.77
N ILE A 252 3.78 -7.84 2.64
CA ILE A 252 2.48 -7.17 2.77
C ILE A 252 2.33 -6.55 4.16
N ASP A 253 2.65 -7.32 5.20
CA ASP A 253 2.51 -6.87 6.58
C ASP A 253 3.43 -5.69 6.90
N GLU A 254 4.72 -5.78 6.55
CA GLU A 254 5.67 -4.66 6.65
C GLU A 254 5.16 -3.45 5.87
N GLY A 255 4.83 -3.63 4.58
CA GLY A 255 4.42 -2.53 3.70
C GLY A 255 3.11 -1.86 4.10
N MET A 256 2.15 -2.60 4.67
CA MET A 256 0.88 -2.03 5.16
C MET A 256 1.03 -1.32 6.52
N ASN A 257 1.91 -1.81 7.39
CA ASN A 257 2.22 -1.17 8.67
C ASN A 257 3.02 0.12 8.46
N ASP A 258 4.03 0.09 7.60
CA ASP A 258 4.83 1.27 7.24
C ASP A 258 3.97 2.31 6.52
N ALA A 259 3.07 1.89 5.62
CA ALA A 259 2.15 2.81 4.96
C ALA A 259 1.11 3.40 5.93
N LYS A 260 0.68 2.65 6.96
CA LYS A 260 -0.21 3.18 8.02
C LYS A 260 0.48 4.30 8.80
N GLU A 261 1.73 4.07 9.21
CA GLU A 261 2.55 5.07 9.89
C GLU A 261 2.80 6.29 9.00
N PHE A 262 3.11 6.06 7.72
CA PHE A 262 3.40 7.13 6.76
C PHE A 262 2.20 8.01 6.42
N LEU A 263 1.00 7.42 6.26
CA LEU A 263 -0.19 8.15 5.83
C LEU A 263 -0.89 8.88 6.98
N GLU A 264 -0.75 8.39 8.21
CA GLU A 264 -1.41 8.89 9.42
C GLU A 264 -2.94 9.05 9.26
N GLU A 265 -3.55 8.23 8.41
CA GLU A 265 -4.98 8.27 8.10
C GLU A 265 -5.61 6.88 8.14
N ASP A 266 -6.51 6.65 9.09
CA ASP A 266 -7.19 5.35 9.27
C ASP A 266 -8.13 4.98 8.11
N ASP A 267 -8.64 6.00 7.41
CA ASP A 267 -9.58 5.85 6.29
C ASP A 267 -8.92 5.48 4.97
N LEU A 268 -7.58 5.46 4.93
CA LEU A 268 -6.80 5.08 3.77
C LEU A 268 -6.15 3.71 4.00
N ILE A 269 -6.20 2.86 2.98
CA ILE A 269 -5.48 1.59 3.00
C ILE A 269 -4.24 1.77 2.12
N GLY A 270 -3.09 1.90 2.77
CA GLY A 270 -1.79 2.02 2.11
C GLY A 270 -1.01 0.70 2.09
N PHE A 271 -0.14 0.55 1.10
CA PHE A 271 0.80 -0.57 0.98
C PHE A 271 2.06 -0.14 0.22
N PHE A 272 3.23 -0.28 0.84
CA PHE A 272 4.52 -0.16 0.17
C PHE A 272 4.91 -1.48 -0.52
N ASP A 273 5.12 -1.44 -1.83
CA ASP A 273 5.22 -2.60 -2.73
C ASP A 273 6.64 -2.82 -3.30
N GLY A 274 7.66 -2.23 -2.70
CA GLY A 274 9.04 -2.49 -3.12
C GLY A 274 9.69 -3.63 -2.34
N CYS A 275 10.95 -3.89 -2.67
CA CYS A 275 11.81 -4.87 -2.03
C CYS A 275 13.09 -4.19 -1.60
N TYR A 276 13.77 -4.72 -0.57
CA TYR A 276 15.15 -4.35 -0.30
C TYR A 276 16.04 -5.03 -1.35
N TRP A 277 16.56 -4.26 -2.30
CA TRP A 277 17.53 -4.77 -3.27
C TRP A 277 18.70 -3.80 -3.42
N PRO A 278 19.95 -4.27 -3.30
CA PRO A 278 21.10 -3.46 -3.68
C PRO A 278 21.05 -3.19 -5.18
N ASP A 279 20.73 -1.95 -5.58
CA ASP A 279 20.92 -1.53 -6.96
C ASP A 279 22.35 -1.03 -7.12
N GLU A 280 23.25 -1.98 -7.41
CA GLU A 280 24.66 -1.74 -7.65
C GLU A 280 24.89 -0.70 -8.78
N LYS A 281 23.94 -0.54 -9.71
CA LYS A 281 24.05 0.43 -10.82
C LYS A 281 23.65 1.85 -10.40
N ALA A 282 22.67 1.98 -9.50
CA ALA A 282 22.24 3.26 -8.98
C ALA A 282 23.13 3.76 -7.82
N GLY A 283 24.07 2.95 -7.34
CA GLY A 283 24.91 3.29 -6.19
C GLY A 283 24.10 3.51 -4.90
N ARG A 284 22.85 3.04 -4.88
CA ARG A 284 21.89 3.16 -3.78
C ARG A 284 21.09 1.87 -3.65
N PHE A 285 20.54 1.63 -2.47
CA PHE A 285 19.59 0.53 -2.28
C PHE A 285 18.24 0.94 -2.84
N VAL A 286 17.65 0.12 -3.72
CA VAL A 286 16.22 0.20 -4.02
C VAL A 286 15.52 -0.36 -2.78
N ASN A 287 14.61 0.42 -2.22
CA ASN A 287 13.95 0.08 -0.97
C ASN A 287 12.44 -0.10 -1.18
N HIS A 288 11.76 -0.74 -0.22
CA HIS A 288 10.33 -0.99 -0.30
C HIS A 288 9.48 0.29 -0.35
N TYR A 289 10.03 1.40 0.12
CA TYR A 289 9.38 2.71 0.17
C TYR A 289 9.19 3.41 -1.20
N ASN A 290 9.91 3.01 -2.26
CA ASN A 290 9.86 3.75 -3.53
C ASN A 290 8.47 3.72 -4.20
N ASN A 291 7.68 2.67 -3.95
CA ASN A 291 6.38 2.46 -4.59
C ASN A 291 5.29 2.34 -3.54
N LEU A 292 4.51 3.41 -3.36
CA LEU A 292 3.35 3.46 -2.48
C LEU A 292 2.08 3.20 -3.27
N SER A 293 1.26 2.25 -2.83
CA SER A 293 -0.11 2.06 -3.32
C SER A 293 -1.10 2.51 -2.24
N ILE A 294 -2.09 3.31 -2.60
CA ILE A 294 -3.11 3.83 -1.68
C ILE A 294 -4.49 3.52 -2.27
N ASN A 295 -5.36 2.88 -1.49
CA ASN A 295 -6.75 2.68 -1.84
C ASN A 295 -7.65 3.58 -1.02
N ILE A 296 -8.45 4.38 -1.73
CA ILE A 296 -9.52 5.21 -1.19
C ILE A 296 -10.81 4.38 -1.24
N THR A 297 -11.32 4.02 -0.06
CA THR A 297 -12.55 3.21 0.08
C THR A 297 -13.81 4.06 0.29
N LYS A 298 -13.65 5.29 0.80
CA LYS A 298 -14.76 6.21 1.05
C LYS A 298 -14.97 7.15 -0.14
N PRO A 299 -16.17 7.16 -0.76
CA PRO A 299 -16.50 8.14 -1.79
C PRO A 299 -16.33 9.59 -1.28
N GLY A 300 -15.84 10.48 -2.14
CA GLY A 300 -15.66 11.91 -1.80
C GLY A 300 -14.49 12.22 -0.86
N LYS A 301 -13.69 11.23 -0.47
CA LYS A 301 -12.47 11.44 0.32
C LYS A 301 -11.40 12.11 -0.55
N SER A 302 -10.94 13.28 -0.12
CA SER A 302 -9.78 13.96 -0.70
C SER A 302 -8.47 13.36 -0.17
N LEU A 303 -7.45 13.34 -1.03
CA LEU A 303 -6.09 12.92 -0.70
C LEU A 303 -5.12 14.02 -1.12
N GLU A 304 -4.40 14.59 -0.17
CA GLU A 304 -3.29 15.51 -0.46
C GLU A 304 -2.10 14.70 -0.98
N THR A 305 -1.78 14.84 -2.27
CA THR A 305 -0.72 14.05 -2.93
C THR A 305 0.66 14.70 -2.82
N SER A 306 0.73 16.01 -2.57
CA SER A 306 1.98 16.76 -2.42
C SER A 306 2.85 16.19 -1.28
N ARG A 307 2.21 15.94 -0.13
CA ARG A 307 2.84 15.42 1.09
C ARG A 307 3.46 14.03 0.91
N LEU A 308 2.93 13.22 -0.02
CA LEU A 308 3.42 11.85 -0.26
C LEU A 308 4.88 11.80 -0.74
N PHE A 309 5.40 12.90 -1.29
CA PHE A 309 6.75 12.98 -1.84
C PHE A 309 7.70 13.84 -0.98
N THR A 310 7.20 14.40 0.12
CA THR A 310 7.96 15.26 1.04
C THR A 310 8.02 14.68 2.45
N ASN A 311 6.94 14.05 2.90
CA ASN A 311 6.87 13.44 4.22
C ASN A 311 7.78 12.22 4.28
N LYS A 312 8.25 11.92 5.49
CA LYS A 312 9.07 10.77 5.80
C LYS A 312 8.81 10.32 7.22
N THR A 313 8.75 9.01 7.43
CA THR A 313 8.83 8.43 8.78
C THR A 313 10.26 8.50 9.30
N GLU A 314 10.47 8.29 10.59
CA GLU A 314 11.82 8.25 11.19
C GLU A 314 12.72 7.21 10.51
N ARG A 315 12.16 6.04 10.17
CA ARG A 315 12.87 4.96 9.47
C ARG A 315 13.23 5.34 8.04
N MET A 316 12.34 6.04 7.32
CA MET A 316 12.65 6.55 5.98
C MET A 316 13.78 7.58 6.01
N GLU A 317 13.78 8.49 6.99
CA GLU A 317 14.81 9.51 7.12
C GLU A 317 16.17 8.89 7.47
N ARG A 318 16.21 7.98 8.45
CA ARG A 318 17.42 7.24 8.86
C ARG A 318 18.09 6.53 7.68
N ASN A 319 17.27 5.91 6.82
CA ASN A 319 17.72 5.11 5.69
C ASN A 319 17.80 5.89 4.37
N LYS A 320 17.53 7.21 4.38
CA LYS A 320 17.52 8.08 3.19
C LYS A 320 16.59 7.57 2.09
N ASN A 321 15.44 7.03 2.48
CA ASN A 321 14.41 6.57 1.55
C ASN A 321 13.47 7.72 1.18
N GLU A 322 12.85 7.60 0.02
CA GLU A 322 11.77 8.47 -0.42
C GLU A 322 10.76 7.72 -1.27
N VAL A 323 9.56 8.28 -1.38
CA VAL A 323 8.57 7.81 -2.35
C VAL A 323 8.92 8.38 -3.72
N GLU A 324 9.06 7.50 -4.72
CA GLU A 324 9.31 7.90 -6.12
C GLU A 324 8.05 7.77 -6.96
N ARG A 325 7.19 6.80 -6.61
CA ARG A 325 5.93 6.52 -7.30
C ARG A 325 4.81 6.29 -6.29
N ALA A 326 3.70 6.98 -6.49
CA ALA A 326 2.43 6.71 -5.81
C ALA A 326 1.38 6.21 -6.81
N LYS A 327 0.67 5.12 -6.47
CA LYS A 327 -0.46 4.59 -7.23
C LYS A 327 -1.72 4.74 -6.40
N ILE A 328 -2.69 5.49 -6.90
CA ILE A 328 -3.94 5.74 -6.20
C ILE A 328 -5.05 4.91 -6.82
N TYR A 329 -5.79 4.22 -5.97
CA TYR A 329 -6.90 3.34 -6.31
C TYR A 329 -8.17 3.89 -5.67
N SER A 330 -9.29 3.75 -6.39
CA SER A 330 -10.63 3.96 -5.87
C SER A 330 -11.35 2.62 -5.89
N ASN A 331 -11.69 2.11 -4.70
CA ASN A 331 -12.32 0.79 -4.53
C ASN A 331 -11.62 -0.32 -5.34
N GLY A 332 -10.29 -0.39 -5.23
CA GLY A 332 -9.46 -1.42 -5.86
C GLY A 332 -9.14 -1.19 -7.35
N LYS A 333 -9.74 -0.18 -7.98
CA LYS A 333 -9.42 0.20 -9.37
C LYS A 333 -8.42 1.35 -9.38
N ARG A 334 -7.28 1.16 -10.05
CA ARG A 334 -6.30 2.24 -10.21
C ARG A 334 -6.92 3.39 -10.98
N ILE A 335 -6.74 4.61 -10.48
CA ILE A 335 -7.24 5.84 -11.13
C ILE A 335 -6.10 6.75 -11.59
N VAL A 336 -5.01 6.82 -10.82
CA VAL A 336 -3.85 7.64 -11.18
C VAL A 336 -2.55 7.02 -10.69
N THR A 337 -1.51 7.14 -11.51
CA THR A 337 -0.12 6.92 -11.11
C THR A 337 0.59 8.26 -11.10
N ILE A 338 1.32 8.55 -10.02
CA ILE A 338 2.10 9.77 -9.85
C ILE A 338 3.56 9.36 -9.76
N GLU A 339 4.38 9.86 -10.66
CA GLU A 339 5.82 9.60 -10.68
C GLU A 339 6.60 10.89 -10.48
N LYS A 340 7.56 10.86 -9.57
CA LYS A 340 8.50 11.96 -9.34
C LYS A 340 9.63 11.84 -10.36
N ASN A 341 9.81 12.86 -11.20
CA ASN A 341 10.89 12.86 -12.19
C ASN A 341 12.22 13.36 -11.60
N GLU A 342 13.29 13.33 -12.39
CA GLU A 342 14.62 13.78 -11.96
C GLU A 342 14.65 15.26 -11.51
N LYS A 343 13.78 16.09 -12.09
CA LYS A 343 13.57 17.50 -11.70
C LYS A 343 12.66 17.67 -10.48
N GLN A 344 12.33 16.58 -9.78
CA GLN A 344 11.45 16.55 -8.61
C GLN A 344 9.99 16.95 -8.92
N GLN A 345 9.60 17.01 -10.20
CA GLN A 345 8.23 17.33 -10.61
C GLN A 345 7.36 16.08 -10.48
N ARG A 346 6.09 16.29 -10.12
CA ARG A 346 5.10 15.21 -9.97
C ARG A 346 4.33 15.06 -11.26
N ASN A 347 4.51 13.92 -11.92
CA ASN A 347 3.85 13.60 -13.19
C ASN A 347 2.65 12.69 -12.97
N TYR A 348 1.46 13.19 -13.24
CA TYR A 348 0.20 12.50 -13.05
C TYR A 348 -0.21 11.78 -14.34
N SER A 349 -0.43 10.48 -14.26
CA SER A 349 -0.91 9.65 -15.36
C SER A 349 -2.22 8.98 -14.97
N PHE A 350 -3.31 9.45 -15.55
CA PHE A 350 -4.66 8.94 -15.28
C PHE A 350 -4.97 7.71 -16.12
N GLU A 351 -5.66 6.73 -15.52
CA GLU A 351 -6.19 5.59 -16.25
C GLU A 351 -7.38 6.01 -17.13
N LYS A 352 -7.63 5.26 -18.22
CA LYS A 352 -8.75 5.56 -19.14
C LYS A 352 -10.13 5.53 -18.50
N SER A 353 -10.28 4.85 -17.37
CA SER A 353 -11.53 4.79 -16.61
C SER A 353 -11.52 5.68 -15.37
N ALA A 354 -10.52 6.55 -15.21
CA ALA A 354 -10.37 7.40 -14.05
C ALA A 354 -11.50 8.42 -13.98
N ILE A 355 -12.10 8.56 -12.80
CA ILE A 355 -13.09 9.58 -12.47
C ILE A 355 -12.69 10.19 -11.14
N CYS A 356 -12.29 11.45 -11.13
CA CYS A 356 -11.91 12.20 -9.93
C CYS A 356 -11.77 13.69 -10.24
N ASP A 357 -11.84 14.51 -9.20
CA ASP A 357 -11.42 15.90 -9.28
C ASP A 357 -9.98 16.02 -8.76
N MET A 358 -9.19 16.85 -9.43
CA MET A 358 -7.81 17.15 -9.05
C MET A 358 -7.68 18.65 -8.81
N GLU A 359 -7.40 19.02 -7.56
CA GLU A 359 -7.08 20.41 -7.19
C GLU A 359 -5.57 20.63 -7.23
N ILE A 360 -5.13 21.68 -7.90
CA ILE A 360 -3.73 22.08 -8.00
C ILE A 360 -3.61 23.52 -7.53
N SER A 361 -2.86 23.73 -6.45
CA SER A 361 -2.51 25.05 -5.92
C SER A 361 -1.04 25.36 -6.14
N TRP A 362 -0.71 26.61 -6.49
CA TRP A 362 0.67 27.10 -6.56
C TRP A 362 0.74 28.59 -6.30
N ASP A 363 1.92 29.04 -5.87
CA ASP A 363 2.22 30.46 -5.75
C ASP A 363 2.82 30.97 -7.06
N ALA A 364 2.39 32.15 -7.49
CA ALA A 364 2.84 32.84 -8.70
C ALA A 364 3.09 34.32 -8.39
N LYS A 365 3.74 35.03 -9.31
CA LYS A 365 3.89 36.49 -9.25
C LYS A 365 3.18 37.15 -10.42
N ASP A 366 2.49 38.24 -10.15
CA ASP A 366 1.99 39.11 -11.22
C ASP A 366 3.10 39.95 -11.86
N GLU A 367 2.75 40.74 -12.87
CA GLU A 367 3.69 41.63 -13.59
C GLU A 367 4.36 42.66 -12.68
N SER A 368 3.74 43.01 -11.55
CA SER A 368 4.30 43.92 -10.56
C SER A 368 5.20 43.22 -9.53
N GLY A 369 5.33 41.89 -9.62
CA GLY A 369 6.09 41.06 -8.70
C GLY A 369 5.35 40.72 -7.40
N LYS A 370 4.04 40.99 -7.32
CA LYS A 370 3.21 40.67 -6.15
C LYS A 370 2.86 39.18 -6.14
N ASP A 371 2.97 38.57 -4.97
CA ASP A 371 2.61 37.16 -4.77
C ASP A 371 1.10 36.94 -4.91
N LEU A 372 0.74 35.90 -5.67
CA LEU A 372 -0.60 35.43 -5.95
C LEU A 372 -0.70 33.96 -5.60
N ASN A 373 -1.76 33.56 -4.90
CA ASN A 373 -2.10 32.16 -4.73
C ASN A 373 -3.07 31.73 -5.84
N CYS A 374 -2.66 30.78 -6.65
CA CYS A 374 -3.43 30.28 -7.78
C CYS A 374 -3.94 28.87 -7.47
N VAL A 375 -5.20 28.60 -7.83
CA VAL A 375 -5.79 27.26 -7.71
C VAL A 375 -6.57 26.93 -8.97
N VAL A 376 -6.37 25.72 -9.50
CA VAL A 376 -7.22 25.14 -10.54
C VAL A 376 -7.75 23.79 -10.10
N VAL A 377 -9.03 23.54 -10.37
CA VAL A 377 -9.69 22.24 -10.22
C VAL A 377 -9.93 21.66 -11.59
N LEU A 378 -9.34 20.49 -11.83
CA LEU A 378 -9.49 19.72 -13.05
C LEU A 378 -10.45 18.56 -12.79
N ASN A 379 -11.47 18.41 -13.64
CA ASN A 379 -12.39 17.29 -13.61
C ASN A 379 -11.86 16.21 -14.56
N VAL A 380 -11.51 15.05 -14.01
CA VAL A 380 -11.10 13.87 -14.77
C VAL A 380 -12.30 12.96 -14.91
N ASN A 381 -12.71 12.68 -16.14
CA ASN A 381 -13.78 11.73 -16.42
C ASN A 381 -13.39 10.83 -17.58
N SER A 382 -13.37 9.52 -17.32
CA SER A 382 -12.89 8.52 -18.29
C SER A 382 -11.51 8.88 -18.85
N GLY A 383 -10.62 9.34 -17.95
CA GLY A 383 -9.26 9.78 -18.28
C GLY A 383 -9.16 11.07 -19.11
N GLN A 384 -10.28 11.66 -19.53
CA GLN A 384 -10.30 12.98 -20.17
C GLN A 384 -10.28 14.07 -19.11
N ILE A 385 -9.53 15.13 -19.38
CA ILE A 385 -9.34 16.26 -18.46
C ILE A 385 -10.17 17.42 -18.98
N SER A 386 -10.95 18.02 -18.09
CA SER A 386 -11.67 19.27 -18.33
C SER A 386 -11.49 20.19 -17.13
N ILE A 387 -11.80 21.48 -17.32
CA ILE A 387 -11.63 22.46 -16.26
C ILE A 387 -12.93 22.59 -15.49
N GLY A 388 -12.85 22.42 -14.18
CA GLY A 388 -13.96 22.66 -13.26
C GLY A 388 -14.00 24.12 -12.79
N LYS A 389 -12.95 24.56 -12.10
CA LYS A 389 -12.88 25.89 -11.47
C LYS A 389 -11.45 26.45 -11.47
N SER A 390 -11.32 27.77 -11.59
CA SER A 390 -10.05 28.49 -11.49
C SER A 390 -10.18 29.67 -10.54
N THR A 391 -9.21 29.87 -9.64
CA THR A 391 -9.21 31.02 -8.71
C THR A 391 -7.82 31.65 -8.55
N ILE A 392 -7.80 32.96 -8.28
CA ILE A 392 -6.64 33.73 -7.85
C ILE A 392 -6.97 34.43 -6.53
N ASN A 393 -6.18 34.17 -5.49
CA ASN A 393 -6.40 34.64 -4.12
C ASN A 393 -7.84 34.35 -3.63
N GLY A 394 -8.34 33.15 -3.97
CA GLY A 394 -9.68 32.68 -3.63
C GLY A 394 -10.84 33.31 -4.42
N LYS A 395 -10.56 34.17 -5.41
CA LYS A 395 -11.58 34.75 -6.29
C LYS A 395 -11.63 34.01 -7.62
N ASP A 396 -12.82 33.74 -8.11
CA ASP A 396 -13.05 33.06 -9.38
C ASP A 396 -12.54 33.92 -10.54
N VAL A 397 -11.85 33.29 -11.50
CA VAL A 397 -11.26 33.97 -12.67
C VAL A 397 -11.50 33.17 -13.94
N GLU A 398 -11.38 33.83 -15.09
CA GLU A 398 -11.43 33.15 -16.38
C GLU A 398 -10.16 32.32 -16.61
N LEU A 399 -10.29 31.28 -17.44
CA LEU A 399 -9.18 30.38 -17.76
C LEU A 399 -7.99 31.12 -18.39
N LYS A 400 -8.25 32.14 -19.20
CA LYS A 400 -7.20 32.94 -19.86
C LYS A 400 -6.28 33.62 -18.84
N ASP A 401 -6.83 34.07 -17.71
CA ASP A 401 -6.08 34.81 -16.69
C ASP A 401 -5.18 33.86 -15.89
N ILE A 402 -5.64 32.64 -15.63
CA ILE A 402 -4.86 31.63 -14.91
C ILE A 402 -3.82 30.94 -15.82
N LEU A 403 -4.07 30.86 -17.13
CA LEU A 403 -3.20 30.18 -18.09
C LEU A 403 -1.79 30.77 -18.12
N GLU A 404 -1.67 32.10 -18.09
CA GLU A 404 -0.37 32.77 -18.08
C GLU A 404 0.39 32.50 -16.77
N LEU A 405 -0.32 32.54 -15.63
CA LEU A 405 0.26 32.24 -14.32
C LEU A 405 0.63 30.76 -14.16
N ALA A 406 -0.04 29.85 -14.87
CA ALA A 406 0.26 28.42 -14.87
C ALA A 406 1.61 28.08 -15.50
N LYS A 407 2.22 29.00 -16.29
CA LYS A 407 3.60 28.84 -16.79
C LYS A 407 4.63 28.86 -15.66
N GLN A 408 4.31 29.48 -14.53
CA GLN A 408 5.14 29.53 -13.33
C GLN A 408 5.00 28.25 -12.47
N ASN A 409 4.05 27.36 -12.80
CA ASN A 409 3.92 26.07 -12.13
C ASN A 409 4.97 25.09 -12.66
N GLU A 410 6.07 24.95 -11.92
CA GLU A 410 7.13 23.99 -12.26
C GLU A 410 6.93 22.63 -11.58
N ALA A 411 5.98 22.50 -10.64
CA ALA A 411 5.90 21.34 -9.76
C ALA A 411 5.06 20.18 -10.30
N VAL A 412 4.17 20.43 -11.28
CA VAL A 412 3.17 19.45 -11.76
C VAL A 412 3.25 19.25 -13.26
N LEU A 413 3.27 17.99 -13.66
CA LEU A 413 3.07 17.53 -15.03
C LEU A 413 1.84 16.62 -15.08
N ILE A 414 1.12 16.61 -16.20
CA ILE A 414 0.03 15.66 -16.44
C ILE A 414 0.26 15.01 -17.79
N GLY A 415 0.47 13.69 -17.81
CA GLY A 415 0.82 12.96 -19.02
C GLY A 415 2.09 13.47 -19.70
N ASN A 416 3.10 13.88 -18.93
CA ASN A 416 4.33 14.55 -19.38
C ASN A 416 4.17 15.98 -19.95
N LYS A 417 2.98 16.57 -19.88
CA LYS A 417 2.74 17.96 -20.27
C LYS A 417 2.74 18.88 -19.06
N ALA A 418 3.26 20.09 -19.22
CA ALA A 418 3.19 21.10 -18.18
C ALA A 418 1.74 21.57 -17.96
N LEU A 419 1.43 22.08 -16.76
CA LEU A 419 0.07 22.49 -16.41
C LEU A 419 -0.51 23.48 -17.43
N HIS A 420 0.26 24.50 -17.84
CA HIS A 420 -0.20 25.49 -18.81
C HIS A 420 -0.53 24.88 -20.20
N GLU A 421 0.18 23.84 -20.63
CA GLU A 421 -0.11 23.16 -21.90
C GLU A 421 -1.45 22.43 -21.83
N VAL A 422 -1.70 21.73 -20.71
CA VAL A 422 -2.96 21.02 -20.45
C VAL A 422 -4.14 21.99 -20.41
N LEU A 423 -3.97 23.12 -19.72
CA LEU A 423 -5.00 24.17 -19.66
C LEU A 423 -5.27 24.78 -21.05
N GLY A 424 -4.23 25.00 -21.86
CA GLY A 424 -4.36 25.47 -23.23
C GLY A 424 -5.14 24.49 -24.13
N GLU A 425 -4.88 23.19 -24.02
CA GLU A 425 -5.64 22.16 -24.73
C GLU A 425 -7.12 22.14 -24.33
N CYS A 426 -7.41 22.30 -23.03
CA CYS A 426 -8.78 22.38 -22.53
C CYS A 426 -9.52 23.60 -23.10
N LEU A 427 -8.85 24.76 -23.19
CA LEU A 427 -9.43 25.98 -23.75
C LEU A 427 -9.82 25.80 -25.23
N ILE A 428 -8.95 25.16 -26.03
CA ILE A 428 -9.22 24.87 -27.44
C ILE A 428 -10.41 23.91 -27.58
N GLN A 429 -10.47 22.87 -26.74
CA GLN A 429 -11.59 21.93 -26.77
C GLN A 429 -12.92 22.58 -26.40
N GLN A 430 -12.93 23.49 -25.41
CA GLN A 430 -14.13 24.25 -25.03
C GLN A 430 -14.65 25.08 -26.22
N ALA A 431 -13.77 25.84 -26.89
CA ALA A 431 -14.13 26.65 -28.05
C ALA A 431 -14.72 25.80 -29.20
N LEU A 432 -14.13 24.65 -29.51
CA LEU A 432 -14.62 23.74 -30.55
C LEU A 432 -15.99 23.12 -30.21
N CYS A 433 -16.27 22.87 -28.93
CA CYS A 433 -17.57 22.37 -28.48
C CYS A 433 -18.65 23.45 -28.55
N GLU A 434 -18.32 24.70 -28.25
CA GLU A 434 -19.23 25.84 -28.35
C GLU A 434 -19.60 26.12 -29.82
N GLU A 435 -18.61 26.14 -30.73
CA GLU A 435 -18.87 26.29 -32.17
C GLU A 435 -19.77 25.18 -32.74
N LYS A 436 -19.61 23.93 -32.28
CA LYS A 436 -20.47 22.82 -32.70
C LYS A 436 -21.91 22.99 -32.21
N LYS A 437 -22.11 23.43 -30.96
CA LYS A 437 -23.45 23.71 -30.42
C LYS A 437 -24.13 24.87 -31.15
N GLU A 438 -23.37 25.90 -31.51
CA GLU A 438 -23.89 27.01 -32.31
C GLU A 438 -24.29 26.55 -33.71
N ARG A 439 -23.51 25.67 -34.36
CA ARG A 439 -23.86 25.09 -35.67
C ARG A 439 -25.07 24.16 -35.62
N GLU A 440 -25.24 23.37 -34.56
CA GLU A 440 -26.42 22.50 -34.37
C GLU A 440 -27.69 23.30 -34.06
N ASN A 441 -27.56 24.48 -33.45
CA ASN A 441 -28.68 25.42 -33.24
C ASN A 441 -29.06 26.21 -34.51
N ILE A 442 -28.27 26.12 -35.59
CA ILE A 442 -28.57 26.71 -36.91
C ILE A 442 -29.08 25.59 -37.84
N VAL A 443 -30.24 25.01 -37.52
CA VAL A 443 -31.05 24.24 -38.48
C VAL A 443 -32.36 25.00 -38.72
N VAL A 444 -32.28 25.86 -39.76
CA VAL A 444 -33.26 26.40 -40.72
C VAL A 444 -34.67 26.84 -40.24
N PRO A 445 -35.10 28.09 -40.56
CA PRO A 445 -36.50 28.52 -40.42
C PRO A 445 -37.43 27.74 -41.37
N ASP A 446 -38.56 27.31 -40.82
CA ASP A 446 -39.65 26.67 -41.55
C ASP A 446 -40.19 27.61 -42.65
N PHE A 447 -39.93 27.28 -43.92
CA PHE A 447 -40.62 27.89 -45.05
C PHE A 447 -42.05 27.36 -45.05
N THR A 448 -42.97 28.17 -44.51
CA THR A 448 -44.42 27.95 -44.57
C THR A 448 -44.90 27.95 -46.01
N LEU A 449 -45.22 26.76 -46.54
CA LEU A 449 -46.07 26.61 -47.72
C LEU A 449 -47.54 26.70 -47.28
N ASN A 450 -48.17 27.83 -47.59
CA ASN A 450 -49.63 27.96 -47.59
C ASN A 450 -50.23 26.98 -48.62
N GLY A 451 -51.25 26.22 -48.22
CA GLY A 451 -52.05 25.46 -49.19
C GLY A 451 -52.87 24.32 -48.58
N THR A 452 -54.02 24.67 -48.03
CA THR A 452 -55.13 23.82 -47.56
C THR A 452 -55.44 22.57 -48.40
N GLY A 453 -55.68 21.41 -47.74
CA GLY A 453 -56.21 20.21 -48.37
C GLY A 453 -56.44 18.98 -47.47
N VAL A 454 -57.45 19.06 -46.60
CA VAL A 454 -58.39 18.00 -46.14
C VAL A 454 -57.95 16.49 -46.11
N THR A 455 -57.89 15.97 -44.88
CA THR A 455 -58.09 14.59 -44.35
C THR A 455 -57.67 13.33 -45.14
N LYS A 456 -56.89 12.47 -44.47
CA LYS A 456 -57.28 11.05 -44.23
C LYS A 456 -56.52 10.45 -43.04
N VAL A 457 -57.29 9.86 -42.13
CA VAL A 457 -56.85 8.93 -41.07
C VAL A 457 -56.40 7.63 -41.74
N VAL A 458 -55.18 7.16 -41.45
CA VAL A 458 -54.81 5.74 -41.45
C VAL A 458 -53.69 5.52 -40.42
N ASP A 459 -54.02 4.84 -39.33
CA ASP A 459 -53.09 4.10 -38.48
C ASP A 459 -52.65 2.84 -39.24
N PRO A 460 -51.35 2.52 -39.28
CA PRO A 460 -51.01 1.12 -39.08
C PRO A 460 -49.74 0.94 -38.24
N SER A 461 -49.95 0.58 -36.98
CA SER A 461 -49.19 -0.49 -36.35
C SER A 461 -49.15 -1.72 -37.28
N LEU A 462 -48.07 -1.90 -38.04
CA LEU A 462 -47.57 -3.17 -38.61
C LEU A 462 -46.46 -2.87 -39.63
N GLN A 463 -45.21 -3.15 -39.26
CA GLN A 463 -44.32 -4.03 -40.03
C GLN A 463 -42.98 -4.20 -39.30
N LYS A 464 -42.88 -5.32 -38.58
CA LYS A 464 -41.62 -6.06 -38.44
C LYS A 464 -41.31 -6.71 -39.79
N GLN A 465 -40.11 -6.51 -40.30
CA GLN A 465 -39.20 -7.59 -40.70
C GLN A 465 -37.76 -7.08 -40.62
#